data_AF-A0A702DBR9-F1
#
_entry.id   AF-A0A702DBR9-F1
#
_cell.length_a   1.000
_cell.length_b   1.000
_cell.length_c   1.000
_cell.angle_alpha   90.00
_cell.angle_beta   90.00
_cell.angle_gamma   90.00
#
_symmetry.space_group_name_H-M   'P 1'
#
loop_
_entity.id
_entity.type
_entity.pdbx_description
1 polymer ?
#
loop_
_entity_poly.entity_id
_entity_poly.type
_entity_poly.pdbx_seq_one_letter_code
_entity_poly.pdbx_strand_id
1 'polypeptide(L)' 'MADMKTTTRTCLLDLGILEEVLTRAEFAHSLAALITESADFKKLSVHQQNALMALTVFTCDVKDAISELMKVEN' A
#
# COMPACT_ATOMS: atom_id res chain seq x y z
N MET A 1 13.74 -19.94 -38.70
CA MET A 1 12.98 -18.90 -37.96
C MET A 1 12.49 -19.56 -36.69
N ALA A 2 13.00 -19.14 -35.53
CA ALA A 2 12.59 -19.69 -34.24
C ALA A 2 11.37 -18.91 -33.76
N ASP A 3 10.26 -19.61 -33.61
CA ASP A 3 8.98 -19.09 -33.13
C ASP A 3 9.15 -18.68 -31.66
N MET A 4 9.17 -17.36 -31.41
CA MET A 4 9.34 -16.80 -30.08
C MET A 4 8.00 -16.96 -29.34
N LYS A 5 7.80 -18.11 -28.70
CA LYS A 5 6.67 -18.33 -27.77
C LYS A 5 6.76 -17.30 -26.64
N THR A 6 6.01 -16.21 -26.78
CA THR A 6 5.73 -15.27 -25.71
C THR A 6 5.00 -16.04 -24.62
N THR A 7 5.72 -16.43 -23.57
CA THR A 7 5.12 -17.10 -22.42
C THR A 7 4.48 -16.00 -21.57
N THR A 8 3.19 -15.75 -21.79
CA THR A 8 2.41 -14.90 -20.89
C THR A 8 2.39 -15.58 -19.53
N ARG A 9 3.18 -15.06 -18.59
CA ARG A 9 3.15 -15.53 -17.20
C ARG A 9 1.83 -15.04 -16.62
N THR A 10 0.83 -15.90 -16.59
CA THR A 10 -0.40 -15.66 -15.83
C THR A 10 -0.01 -15.60 -14.36
N CYS A 11 0.14 -14.39 -13.82
CA CYS A 11 0.26 -14.19 -12.40
C CYS A 11 -1.12 -14.51 -11.81
N LEU A 12 -1.28 -15.70 -11.24
CA LEU A 12 -2.41 -15.95 -10.36
C LEU A 12 -2.23 -15.03 -9.15
N LEU A 13 -3.10 -14.03 -9.04
CA LEU A 13 -3.20 -13.22 -7.84
C LEU A 13 -3.86 -14.11 -6.78
N ASP A 14 -3.22 -14.22 -5.62
CA ASP A 14 -3.79 -14.93 -4.48
C ASP A 14 -4.53 -13.89 -3.64
N LEU A 15 -5.86 -14.01 -3.61
CA LEU A 15 -6.74 -13.15 -2.81
C LEU A 15 -6.31 -13.10 -1.34
N GLY A 16 -5.83 -14.22 -0.77
CA GLY A 16 -5.37 -14.25 0.61
C GLY A 16 -4.11 -13.41 0.83
N ILE A 17 -3.21 -13.37 -0.16
CA ILE A 17 -2.03 -12.49 -0.13
C ILE A 17 -2.47 -11.03 -0.25
N LEU A 18 -3.43 -10.71 -1.12
CA LEU A 18 -3.94 -9.35 -1.28
C LEU A 18 -4.62 -8.85 0.01
N GLU A 19 -5.43 -9.66 0.67
CA GLU A 19 -6.05 -9.35 1.96
C GLU A 19 -5.02 -9.12 3.07
N GLU A 20 -3.96 -9.93 3.14
CA GLU A 20 -2.87 -9.74 4.11
C GLU A 20 -2.15 -8.40 3.87
N VAL A 21 -1.81 -8.09 2.62
CA VAL A 21 -1.12 -6.83 2.27
C VAL A 21 -2.03 -5.64 2.56
N LEU A 22 -3.33 -5.73 2.26
CA LEU A 22 -4.31 -4.70 2.58
C LEU A 22 -4.35 -4.43 4.10
N THR A 23 -4.47 -5.49 4.90
CA THR A 23 -4.49 -5.40 6.37
C THR A 23 -3.22 -4.71 6.90
N ARG A 24 -2.05 -5.03 6.34
CA ARG A 24 -0.78 -4.43 6.74
C ARG A 24 -0.68 -2.96 6.32
N ALA A 25 -1.22 -2.58 5.17
CA ALA A 25 -1.29 -1.20 4.72
C ALA A 25 -2.20 -0.37 5.64
N GLU A 26 -3.36 -0.89 6.02
CA GLU A 26 -4.29 -0.24 6.96
C GLU A 26 -3.69 -0.08 8.36
N PHE A 27 -2.94 -1.09 8.83
CA PHE A 27 -2.21 -0.99 10.09
C PHE A 27 -1.16 0.11 10.06
N ALA A 28 -0.33 0.16 9.01
CA ALA A 28 0.68 1.19 8.84
C ALA A 28 0.06 2.60 8.72
N HIS A 29 -1.04 2.72 7.98
CA HIS A 29 -1.81 3.97 7.87
C HIS A 29 -2.28 4.45 9.25
N SER A 30 -2.89 3.56 10.02
CA SER A 30 -3.44 3.87 11.35
C SER A 30 -2.34 4.33 12.32
N LEU A 31 -1.16 3.69 12.29
CA LEU A 31 -0.02 4.13 13.10
C LEU A 31 0.49 5.50 12.67
N ALA A 32 0.65 5.74 11.36
CA ALA A 32 1.10 7.03 10.85
C ALA A 32 0.11 8.14 11.21
N ALA A 33 -1.19 7.90 11.03
CA ALA A 33 -2.27 8.81 11.40
C ALA A 33 -2.23 9.15 12.91
N LEU A 34 -2.12 8.14 13.77
CA LEU A 34 -2.01 8.33 15.22
C LEU A 34 -0.82 9.22 15.60
N ILE A 35 0.34 9.01 14.96
CA ILE A 35 1.52 9.84 15.19
C ILE A 35 1.27 11.28 14.71
N THR A 36 0.64 11.47 13.54
CA THR A 36 0.36 12.81 12.99
C THR A 36 -0.64 13.62 13.82
N GLU A 37 -1.58 12.94 14.48
CA GLU A 37 -2.55 13.57 15.38
C GLU A 37 -1.97 13.88 16.77
N SER A 38 -0.83 13.28 17.12
CA SER A 38 -0.20 13.47 18.43
C SER A 38 0.30 14.90 18.63
N ALA A 39 0.24 15.39 19.87
CA ALA A 39 0.79 16.71 20.23
C ALA A 39 2.31 16.81 19.97
N ASP A 40 3.01 15.67 19.98
CA ASP A 40 4.46 15.58 19.76
C ASP A 40 4.84 15.63 18.28
N PHE A 41 3.89 15.45 17.35
CA PHE A 41 4.16 15.56 15.91
C PHE A 41 4.83 16.89 15.54
N LYS A 42 4.35 17.99 16.13
CA LYS A 42 4.89 19.34 15.90
C LYS A 42 6.31 19.53 16.44
N LYS A 43 6.79 18.62 17.31
CA LYS A 43 8.16 18.62 17.84
C LYS A 43 9.14 17.86 16.94
N LEU A 44 8.65 17.08 15.98
CA LEU A 44 9.50 16.40 15.00
C LEU A 44 10.13 17.40 14.03
N SER A 45 11.26 17.02 13.43
CA SER A 45 11.85 17.81 12.36
C SER A 45 10.92 17.89 11.14
N VAL A 46 11.06 18.92 10.31
CA VAL A 46 10.25 19.09 9.09
C VAL A 46 10.33 17.86 8.17
N HIS A 47 11.51 17.25 8.03
CA HIS A 47 11.68 16.06 7.20
C HIS A 47 10.98 14.82 7.79
N GLN A 48 10.94 14.68 9.12
CA GLN A 48 10.20 13.60 9.79
C GLN A 48 8.69 13.78 9.65
N GLN A 49 8.20 15.02 9.81
CA GLN A 49 6.79 15.35 9.58
C GLN A 49 6.38 15.02 8.14
N ASN A 50 7.17 15.47 7.16
CA ASN A 50 6.92 15.21 5.75
C ASN A 50 6.97 13.71 5.43
N ALA A 51 7.88 12.95 6.03
CA ALA A 51 7.96 11.50 5.84
C ALA A 51 6.69 10.78 6.36
N LEU A 52 6.18 11.18 7.53
CA LEU A 52 4.94 10.62 8.09
C LEU A 52 3.72 10.99 7.24
N MET A 53 3.62 12.23 6.76
CA MET A 53 2.55 12.65 5.83
C MET A 53 2.64 11.93 4.48
N ALA A 54 3.85 11.68 3.97
CA ALA A 54 4.02 10.88 2.76
C ALA A 54 3.62 9.42 2.98
N LEU A 55 3.88 8.87 4.18
CA LEU A 55 3.50 7.51 4.53
C LEU A 55 1.98 7.34 4.63
N THR A 56 1.25 8.33 5.17
CA THR A 56 -0.23 8.28 5.20
C THR A 56 -0.82 8.31 3.79
N VAL A 57 -0.29 9.13 2.88
CA VAL A 57 -0.72 9.14 1.46
C VAL A 57 -0.38 7.83 0.77
N PHE A 58 0.86 7.36 0.89
CA PHE A 58 1.29 6.11 0.26
C PHE A 58 0.45 4.91 0.68
N THR A 59 0.11 4.80 1.97
CA THR A 59 -0.72 3.71 2.47
C THR A 59 -2.16 3.78 1.97
N CYS A 60 -2.72 4.97 1.73
CA CYS A 60 -4.00 5.13 1.02
C CYS A 60 -3.90 4.65 -0.43
N ASP A 61 -2.88 5.08 -1.17
CA ASP A 61 -2.70 4.70 -2.58
C ASP A 61 -2.56 3.18 -2.73
N VAL A 62 -1.81 2.52 -1.82
CA VAL A 62 -1.67 1.06 -1.79
C VAL A 62 -3.00 0.38 -1.50
N LYS A 63 -3.77 0.87 -0.52
CA LYS A 63 -5.08 0.32 -0.18
C LYS A 63 -6.05 0.41 -1.36
N ASP A 64 -6.08 1.55 -2.04
CA ASP A 64 -6.94 1.77 -3.20
C ASP A 64 -6.54 0.86 -4.37
N ALA A 65 -5.23 0.75 -4.66
CA ALA A 65 -4.73 -0.14 -5.71
C ALA A 65 -5.06 -1.62 -5.45
N ILE A 66 -4.88 -2.10 -4.22
CA ILE A 66 -5.21 -3.49 -3.85
C ILE A 66 -6.73 -3.72 -3.93
N SER A 67 -7.53 -2.76 -3.46
CA SER A 67 -8.99 -2.85 -3.53
C SER A 67 -9.49 -2.94 -4.98
N GLU A 68 -8.87 -2.20 -5.90
CA GLU A 68 -9.19 -2.32 -7.34
C GLU A 68 -8.78 -3.69 -7.90
N LEU A 69 -7.63 -4.25 -7.51
CA LEU A 69 -7.23 -5.60 -7.91
C LEU A 69 -8.21 -6.67 -7.43
N MET A 70 -8.69 -6.58 -6.19
CA MET A 70 -9.66 -7.52 -5.61
C MET A 70 -11.04 -7.43 -6.28
N LYS A 71 -11.42 -6.28 -6.85
CA LYS A 71 -12.68 -6.13 -7.62
C LYS A 71 -12.62 -6.85 -8.98
N VAL A 72 -11.43 -6.97 -9.58
CA VAL A 72 -11.24 -7.59 -10.90
C VAL A 72 -11.31 -9.12 -10.85
N GLU A 73 -11.12 -9.73 -9.67
CA GLU A 73 -11.21 -11.19 -9.47
C GLU A 73 -12.61 -11.72 -9.11
N ASN A 74 -13.62 -10.84 -8.95
CA ASN A 74 -15.03 -11.20 -8.70
C ASN A 74 -15.90 -11.08 -9.96
#